data_AF-A0A9W6AMU5-F1
#
_entry.id   AF-A0A9W6AMU5-F1
#
_cell.length_a   1.000
_cell.length_b   1.000
_cell.length_c   1.000
_cell.angle_alpha   90.00
_cell.angle_beta   90.00
_cell.angle_gamma   90.00
#
_symmetry.space_group_name_H-M   'P 1'
#
loop_
_entity.id
_entity.type
_entity.pdbx_description
1 polymer ?
#
loop_
_entity_poly.entity_id
_entity_poly.type
_entity_poly.pdbx_seq_one_letter_code
_entity_poly.pdbx_strand_id
1 'polypeptide(L)'
;MDHFCPWVGGVVSETSFKFFIQFVFYTLIFCVFSLIICATFTAEIIQDTGGANVHLAIGIGLSSLFGLFSFGMTISSLQLAMWNLSTIENLNRRSAVWTLAIRVPDRMLARLNPESRWAPTFRTITYPLPPVPLSPEAARDYQPPEKQHVFAILQTLPGENPFDLGSPFKNLQQVLGYSIIDWFLPLRQSPCADRTTGDSFYELGPVVSRLKKEAGLNPPPESQPTTQNDTERKHKRRRSSHRRSQE
;
A
#
# COMPACT_ATOMS: atom_id res chain seq x y z
N MET A 1 2.01 4.75 9.77
CA MET A 1 3.29 5.38 10.17
C MET A 1 4.39 4.35 9.98
N ASP A 2 5.53 4.74 9.42
CA ASP A 2 6.67 3.82 9.23
C ASP A 2 7.67 3.93 10.38
N HIS A 3 8.31 5.10 10.53
CA HIS A 3 9.22 5.39 11.64
C HIS A 3 9.39 6.89 11.84
N PHE A 4 9.95 7.30 12.98
CA PHE A 4 10.46 8.65 13.16
C PHE A 4 11.92 8.70 12.70
N CYS A 5 12.23 9.55 11.74
CA CYS A 5 13.57 9.68 11.18
C CYS A 5 14.19 11.00 11.62
N PRO A 6 15.20 10.98 12.52
CA PRO A 6 15.84 12.20 13.00
C PRO A 6 16.62 12.92 11.89
N TRP A 7 17.10 12.19 10.87
CA TRP A 7 17.88 12.76 9.76
C TRP A 7 17.08 13.67 8.84
N VAL A 8 15.78 13.39 8.68
CA VAL A 8 14.84 14.25 7.93
C VAL A 8 14.00 15.13 8.87
N GLY A 9 14.25 15.06 10.19
CA GLY A 9 13.58 15.87 11.20
C GLY A 9 12.09 15.60 11.36
N GLY A 10 11.60 14.38 11.05
CA GLY A 10 10.15 14.14 11.03
C GLY A 10 9.72 12.68 10.93
N VAL A 11 8.40 12.49 10.85
CA VAL A 11 7.76 11.18 10.72
C VAL A 11 7.74 10.76 9.25
N VAL A 12 8.27 9.56 9.00
CA VAL A 12 8.09 8.86 7.72
C VAL A 12 6.79 8.06 7.80
N SER A 13 5.86 8.32 6.89
CA SER A 13 4.50 7.75 6.87
C SER A 13 4.03 7.55 5.43
N GLU A 14 2.79 7.11 5.22
CA GLU A 14 2.22 6.85 3.89
C GLU A 14 2.39 8.01 2.88
N THR A 15 2.28 9.25 3.35
CA THR A 15 2.42 10.47 2.53
C THR A 15 3.87 10.87 2.28
N SER A 16 4.82 10.36 3.07
CA SER A 16 6.24 10.75 2.98
C SER A 16 7.19 9.62 2.60
N PHE A 17 6.74 8.37 2.64
CA PHE A 17 7.59 7.19 2.42
C PHE A 17 8.14 7.11 0.99
N LYS A 18 7.34 7.48 -0.01
CA LYS A 18 7.81 7.59 -1.40
C LYS A 18 8.98 8.56 -1.53
N PHE A 19 8.84 9.77 -0.97
CA PHE A 19 9.90 10.78 -1.03
C PHE A 19 11.13 10.36 -0.23
N PHE A 20 10.93 9.63 0.87
CA PHE A 20 12.03 9.04 1.63
C PHE A 20 12.83 8.02 0.80
N ILE A 21 12.15 7.09 0.10
CA ILE A 21 12.81 6.13 -0.81
C ILE A 21 13.62 6.86 -1.89
N GLN A 22 13.01 7.88 -2.51
CA GLN A 22 13.67 8.69 -3.54
C GLN A 22 14.89 9.43 -2.96
N PHE A 23 14.75 10.05 -1.80
CA PHE A 23 15.83 10.76 -1.11
C PHE A 23 17.02 9.84 -0.82
N VAL A 24 16.82 8.66 -0.23
CA VAL A 24 17.92 7.74 0.08
C VAL A 24 18.55 7.16 -1.18
N PHE A 25 17.76 6.93 -2.24
CA PHE A 25 18.27 6.47 -3.54
C PHE A 25 19.17 7.52 -4.22
N TYR A 26 18.74 8.78 -4.26
CA TYR A 26 19.57 9.85 -4.82
C TYR A 26 20.81 10.14 -3.96
N THR A 27 20.69 10.01 -2.64
CA THR A 27 21.85 10.11 -1.73
C THR A 27 22.87 9.01 -2.02
N LEU A 28 22.42 7.78 -2.25
CA LEU A 28 23.28 6.68 -2.68
C LEU A 28 24.02 7.01 -3.98
N ILE A 29 23.31 7.48 -5.01
CA ILE A 29 23.93 7.87 -6.29
C ILE A 29 24.98 8.96 -6.07
N PHE A 30 24.66 9.98 -5.28
CA PHE A 30 25.57 11.07 -4.97
C PHE A 30 26.83 10.59 -4.24
N CYS A 31 26.67 9.68 -3.27
CA CYS A 31 27.79 9.07 -2.57
C CYS A 31 28.68 8.23 -3.51
N VAL A 32 28.07 7.41 -4.38
CA VAL A 32 28.82 6.62 -5.37
C VAL A 32 29.58 7.53 -6.34
N PHE A 33 28.94 8.57 -6.86
CA PHE A 33 29.59 9.54 -7.74
C PHE A 33 30.78 10.22 -7.04
N SER A 34 30.58 10.71 -5.81
CA SER A 34 31.63 11.36 -5.02
C SER A 34 32.78 10.40 -4.69
N LEU A 35 32.48 9.12 -4.43
CA LEU A 35 33.48 8.09 -4.18
C LEU A 35 34.34 7.85 -5.42
N ILE A 36 33.71 7.72 -6.61
CA ILE A 36 34.41 7.53 -7.87
C ILE A 36 35.36 8.70 -8.12
N ILE A 37 34.86 9.94 -8.05
CA ILE A 37 35.66 11.14 -8.28
C ILE A 37 36.83 11.25 -7.28
N CYS A 38 36.57 11.10 -5.98
CA CYS A 38 37.64 11.20 -4.99
C CYS A 38 38.68 10.08 -5.16
N ALA A 39 38.24 8.85 -5.49
CA ALA A 39 39.14 7.73 -5.70
C ALA A 39 40.00 7.90 -6.96
N THR A 40 39.43 8.36 -8.08
CA THR A 40 40.19 8.57 -9.32
C THR A 40 41.25 9.64 -9.16
N PHE A 41 40.90 10.80 -8.59
CA PHE A 41 41.88 11.87 -8.36
C PHE A 41 42.93 11.49 -7.32
N THR A 42 42.57 10.71 -6.29
CA THR A 42 43.56 10.21 -5.33
C THR A 42 44.56 9.29 -6.00
N ALA A 43 44.09 8.38 -6.88
CA ALA A 43 44.97 7.48 -7.61
C ALA A 43 45.92 8.24 -8.56
N GLU A 44 45.43 9.25 -9.26
CA GLU A 44 46.22 10.10 -10.16
C GLU A 44 47.32 10.87 -9.39
N ILE A 45 46.97 11.51 -8.27
CA ILE A 45 47.94 12.25 -7.44
C ILE A 45 49.05 11.32 -6.91
N ILE A 46 48.69 10.13 -6.46
CA ILE A 46 49.66 9.14 -5.97
C ILE A 46 50.62 8.73 -7.09
N GLN A 47 50.13 8.54 -8.31
CA GLN A 47 50.96 8.16 -9.45
C GLN A 47 51.91 9.29 -9.89
N ASP A 48 51.43 10.52 -9.98
CA ASP A 48 52.20 11.64 -10.53
C ASP A 48 53.18 12.27 -9.54
N THR A 49 52.79 12.34 -8.27
CA THR A 49 53.55 13.09 -7.26
C THR A 49 54.08 12.22 -6.12
N GLY A 50 53.60 10.97 -5.98
CA GLY A 50 53.86 10.14 -4.80
C GLY A 50 53.25 10.66 -3.51
N GLY A 51 52.49 11.76 -3.57
CA GLY A 51 51.84 12.40 -2.43
C GLY A 51 50.40 11.94 -2.23
N ALA A 52 49.76 12.41 -1.15
CA ALA A 52 48.36 12.16 -0.86
C ALA A 52 47.65 13.48 -0.49
N ASN A 53 46.43 13.67 -1.00
CA ASN A 53 45.59 14.81 -0.62
C ASN A 53 44.62 14.40 0.49
N VAL A 54 44.79 15.00 1.67
CA VAL A 54 43.96 14.71 2.85
C VAL A 54 42.47 14.95 2.62
N HIS A 55 42.09 15.95 1.82
CA HIS A 55 40.69 16.25 1.54
C HIS A 55 40.02 15.17 0.71
N LEU A 56 40.73 14.60 -0.27
CA LEU A 56 40.21 13.49 -1.07
C LEU A 56 40.12 12.20 -0.25
N ALA A 57 41.09 11.95 0.64
CA ALA A 57 41.04 10.82 1.56
C ALA A 57 39.81 10.90 2.50
N ILE A 58 39.52 12.09 3.05
CA ILE A 58 38.31 12.34 3.83
C ILE A 58 37.06 12.15 2.96
N GLY A 59 37.08 12.64 1.72
CA GLY A 59 35.99 12.46 0.75
C GLY A 59 35.67 10.98 0.48
N ILE A 60 36.70 10.14 0.30
CA ILE A 60 36.56 8.69 0.15
C ILE A 60 35.92 8.08 1.42
N GLY A 61 36.40 8.45 2.60
CA GLY A 61 35.88 7.94 3.86
C GLY A 61 34.40 8.28 4.07
N LEU A 62 34.03 9.55 3.91
CA LEU A 62 32.65 10.02 4.09
C LEU A 62 31.71 9.44 3.03
N SER A 63 32.09 9.47 1.75
CA SER A 63 31.27 8.94 0.67
C SER A 63 31.05 7.43 0.80
N SER A 64 32.06 6.67 1.24
CA SER A 64 31.93 5.23 1.49
C SER A 64 30.98 4.94 2.66
N LEU A 65 31.15 5.65 3.78
CA LEU A 65 30.33 5.45 4.99
C LEU A 65 28.85 5.77 4.72
N PHE A 66 28.57 6.96 4.18
CA PHE A 66 27.20 7.38 3.88
C PHE A 66 26.62 6.60 2.70
N GLY A 67 27.44 6.19 1.73
CA GLY A 67 27.02 5.34 0.62
C GLY A 67 26.55 3.98 1.10
N LEU A 68 27.30 3.32 1.99
CA LEU A 68 26.91 2.04 2.58
C LEU A 68 25.59 2.14 3.37
N PHE A 69 25.45 3.18 4.20
CA PHE A 69 24.21 3.42 4.94
C PHE A 69 23.03 3.67 4.00
N SER A 70 23.20 4.54 3.00
CA SER A 70 22.16 4.86 2.03
C SER A 70 21.77 3.64 1.18
N PHE A 71 22.73 2.78 0.86
CA PHE A 71 22.49 1.51 0.16
C PHE A 71 21.60 0.57 0.99
N GLY A 72 21.96 0.34 2.25
CA GLY A 72 21.17 -0.51 3.15
C GLY A 72 19.75 0.04 3.36
N MET A 73 19.62 1.35 3.57
CA MET A 73 18.33 2.02 3.72
C MET A 73 17.48 1.95 2.45
N THR A 74 18.09 2.10 1.27
CA THR A 74 17.39 1.99 -0.02
C THR A 74 16.84 0.58 -0.21
N ILE A 75 17.65 -0.46 0.01
CA ILE A 75 17.21 -1.86 -0.12
C ILE A 75 16.10 -2.16 0.87
N SER A 76 16.29 -1.81 2.15
CA SER A 76 15.30 -2.09 3.19
C SER A 76 13.96 -1.41 2.89
N SER A 77 13.98 -0.14 2.49
CA SER A 77 12.76 0.61 2.19
C SER A 77 12.04 0.06 0.95
N LEU A 78 12.78 -0.33 -0.09
CA LEU A 78 12.19 -0.99 -1.27
C LEU A 78 11.61 -2.36 -0.91
N GLN A 79 12.28 -3.12 -0.05
CA GLN A 79 11.80 -4.42 0.42
C GLN A 79 10.49 -4.29 1.21
N LEU A 80 10.40 -3.29 2.09
CA LEU A 80 9.18 -2.96 2.83
C LEU A 80 8.04 -2.55 1.89
N ALA A 81 8.32 -1.67 0.92
CA ALA A 81 7.36 -1.28 -0.11
C ALA A 81 6.89 -2.49 -0.96
N MET A 82 7.80 -3.41 -1.32
CA MET A 82 7.47 -4.62 -2.07
C MET A 82 6.60 -5.61 -1.26
N TRP A 83 6.68 -5.63 0.06
CA TRP A 83 5.83 -6.50 0.89
C TRP A 83 4.59 -5.80 1.44
N ASN A 84 4.39 -4.53 1.09
CA ASN A 84 3.36 -3.66 1.66
C ASN A 84 3.34 -3.72 3.20
N LEU A 85 4.52 -3.55 3.80
CA LEU A 85 4.73 -3.54 5.23
C LEU A 85 5.44 -2.25 5.62
N SER A 86 5.06 -1.69 6.76
CA SER A 86 5.86 -0.70 7.48
C SER A 86 6.97 -1.35 8.31
N THR A 87 7.94 -0.55 8.73
CA THR A 87 9.01 -0.95 9.65
C THR A 87 8.44 -1.55 10.95
N ILE A 88 7.38 -0.95 11.49
CA ILE A 88 6.71 -1.42 12.72
C ILE A 88 6.06 -2.78 12.50
N GLU A 89 5.32 -2.95 11.41
CA GLU A 89 4.65 -4.21 11.07
C GLU A 89 5.66 -5.33 10.80
N ASN A 90 6.80 -4.99 10.20
CA ASN A 90 7.86 -5.94 9.90
C ASN A 90 8.48 -6.57 11.16
N LEU A 91 8.41 -5.91 12.34
CA LEU A 91 8.93 -6.46 13.60
C LEU A 91 8.24 -7.77 14.00
N ASN A 92 6.91 -7.81 13.88
CA ASN A 92 6.09 -8.96 14.29
C ASN A 92 5.42 -9.66 13.11
N ARG A 93 5.87 -9.43 11.87
CA ARG A 93 5.19 -9.90 10.66
C ARG A 93 4.92 -11.40 10.56
N ARG A 94 5.63 -12.24 11.31
CA ARG A 94 5.45 -13.70 11.28
C ARG A 94 4.38 -14.20 12.25
N SER A 95 4.04 -13.40 13.25
CA SER A 95 3.09 -13.75 14.32
C SER A 95 1.91 -12.77 14.41
N ALA A 96 1.96 -11.66 13.68
CA ALA A 96 0.89 -10.67 13.65
C ALA A 96 -0.43 -11.30 13.21
N VAL A 97 -1.48 -11.02 13.99
CA VAL A 97 -2.86 -11.38 13.68
C VAL A 97 -3.64 -10.07 13.57
N TRP A 98 -4.23 -9.85 12.41
CA TRP A 98 -5.00 -8.65 12.13
C TRP A 98 -6.47 -8.89 12.42
N THR A 99 -7.08 -8.00 13.20
CA THR A 99 -8.53 -8.01 13.43
C THR A 99 -9.17 -6.94 12.55
N LEU A 100 -10.01 -7.36 11.61
CA LEU A 100 -10.64 -6.52 10.60
C LEU A 100 -12.14 -6.41 10.89
N ALA A 101 -12.65 -5.18 10.90
CA ALA A 101 -14.07 -4.88 10.93
C ALA A 101 -14.57 -4.68 9.48
N ILE A 102 -15.27 -5.68 8.93
CA ILE A 102 -15.78 -5.64 7.56
C ILE A 102 -17.27 -5.30 7.58
N ARG A 103 -17.68 -4.25 6.86
CA ARG A 103 -19.10 -3.88 6.77
C ARG A 103 -19.92 -5.03 6.19
N VAL A 104 -20.97 -5.41 6.92
CA VAL A 104 -21.94 -6.40 6.47
C VAL A 104 -22.86 -5.77 5.43
N PRO A 105 -23.05 -6.38 4.25
CA PRO A 105 -23.95 -5.86 3.23
C PRO A 105 -25.40 -5.80 3.70
N ASP A 106 -26.15 -4.76 3.29
CA ASP A 106 -27.51 -4.50 3.78
C ASP A 106 -28.49 -5.67 3.54
N ARG A 107 -28.31 -6.41 2.43
CA ARG A 107 -29.07 -7.65 2.13
C ARG A 107 -28.93 -8.75 3.18
N MET A 108 -27.80 -8.80 3.88
CA MET A 108 -27.52 -9.80 4.91
C MET A 108 -28.00 -9.33 6.28
N LEU A 109 -28.22 -8.02 6.48
CA LEU A 109 -28.76 -7.48 7.72
C LEU A 109 -30.15 -8.06 8.03
N ALA A 110 -30.99 -8.25 7.01
CA ALA A 110 -32.29 -8.89 7.17
C ALA A 110 -32.19 -10.34 7.67
N ARG A 111 -31.08 -11.03 7.38
CA ARG A 111 -30.79 -12.40 7.84
C ARG A 111 -30.09 -12.46 9.20
N LEU A 112 -29.67 -11.31 9.73
CA LEU A 112 -29.06 -11.16 11.05
C LEU A 112 -30.09 -10.77 12.12
N ASN A 113 -31.39 -10.70 11.76
CA ASN A 113 -32.46 -10.41 12.69
C ASN A 113 -32.46 -11.47 13.82
N PRO A 114 -32.52 -11.10 15.11
CA PRO A 114 -32.57 -12.03 16.24
C PRO A 114 -33.70 -13.08 16.16
N GLU A 115 -34.76 -12.85 15.38
CA GLU A 115 -35.81 -13.86 15.12
C GLU A 115 -35.45 -14.89 14.05
N SER A 116 -34.38 -14.66 13.30
CA SER A 116 -33.88 -15.61 12.31
C SER A 116 -33.04 -16.69 12.99
N ARG A 117 -33.21 -17.96 12.61
CA ARG A 117 -32.42 -19.10 13.13
C ARG A 117 -30.96 -19.12 12.63
N TRP A 118 -30.50 -18.06 11.98
CA TRP A 118 -29.16 -17.99 11.40
C TRP A 118 -28.20 -17.38 12.42
N ALA A 119 -27.39 -18.23 13.06
CA ALA A 119 -26.31 -17.78 13.91
C ALA A 119 -25.10 -17.43 13.04
N PRO A 120 -24.61 -16.18 13.04
CA PRO A 120 -23.39 -15.83 12.32
C PRO A 120 -22.21 -16.61 12.91
N THR A 121 -21.33 -17.13 12.04
CA THR A 121 -20.08 -17.81 12.43
C THR A 121 -19.01 -16.83 12.94
N PHE A 122 -19.31 -15.54 12.93
CA PHE A 122 -18.40 -14.45 13.27
C PHE A 122 -19.06 -13.47 14.22
N ARG A 123 -18.24 -12.77 15.02
CA ARG A 123 -18.71 -11.74 15.95
C ARG A 123 -19.11 -10.48 15.15
N THR A 124 -20.22 -9.85 15.52
CA THR A 124 -20.68 -8.60 14.91
C THR A 124 -20.64 -7.44 15.89
N ILE A 125 -20.41 -6.23 15.38
CA ILE A 125 -20.55 -4.96 16.13
C ILE A 125 -21.41 -3.99 15.31
N THR A 126 -22.30 -3.27 15.98
CA THR A 126 -23.17 -2.27 15.34
C THR A 126 -22.70 -0.88 15.71
N TYR A 127 -22.58 -0.01 14.70
CA TYR A 127 -22.20 1.39 14.85
C TYR A 127 -23.31 2.31 14.30
N PRO A 128 -23.55 3.49 14.90
CA PRO A 128 -22.89 4.04 16.10
C PRO A 128 -23.23 3.27 17.38
N LEU A 129 -22.26 3.24 18.30
CA LEU A 129 -22.45 2.61 19.62
C LEU A 129 -23.43 3.45 20.45
N PRO A 130 -24.28 2.81 21.28
CA PRO A 130 -25.12 3.54 22.21
C PRO A 130 -24.24 4.32 23.21
N PRO A 131 -24.65 5.52 23.66
CA PRO A 131 -23.87 6.32 24.59
C PRO A 131 -23.77 5.61 25.95
N VAL A 132 -22.56 5.27 26.42
CA VAL A 132 -22.35 4.57 27.70
C VAL A 132 -22.00 5.59 28.80
N PRO A 133 -22.56 5.52 30.03
CA PRO A 133 -23.62 4.61 30.49
C PRO A 133 -25.02 5.19 30.26
N LEU A 134 -25.91 4.42 29.66
CA LEU A 134 -27.34 4.70 29.68
C LEU A 134 -27.86 4.40 31.09
N SER A 135 -28.26 5.42 31.85
CA SER A 135 -29.18 5.22 32.99
C SER A 135 -30.40 4.41 32.50
N PRO A 136 -31.05 3.59 33.34
CA PRO A 136 -32.30 2.91 32.98
C PRO A 136 -33.35 3.84 32.35
N GLU A 137 -33.37 5.13 32.70
CA GLU A 137 -34.21 6.14 32.03
C GLU A 137 -33.69 6.53 30.64
N ALA A 138 -32.40 6.82 30.50
CA ALA A 138 -31.80 7.19 29.22
C ALA A 138 -31.88 6.06 28.17
N ALA A 139 -31.91 4.80 28.61
CA ALA A 139 -32.14 3.65 27.74
C ALA A 139 -33.57 3.57 27.19
N ARG A 140 -34.57 4.11 27.91
CA ARG A 140 -35.97 4.15 27.46
C ARG A 140 -36.21 5.21 26.40
N ASP A 141 -35.51 6.34 26.50
CA ASP A 141 -35.64 7.47 25.59
C ASP A 141 -34.66 7.41 24.40
N TYR A 142 -33.76 6.42 24.38
CA TYR A 142 -32.80 6.25 23.28
C TYR A 142 -33.52 5.77 22.01
N GLN A 143 -33.64 6.67 21.05
CA GLN A 143 -33.99 6.30 19.68
C GLN A 143 -32.72 5.90 18.92
N PRO A 144 -32.65 4.66 18.41
CA PRO A 144 -31.55 4.26 17.56
C PRO A 144 -31.44 5.18 16.33
N PRO A 145 -30.22 5.55 15.92
CA PRO A 145 -30.03 6.38 14.75
C PRO A 145 -30.56 5.71 13.48
N GLU A 146 -31.01 6.56 12.54
CA GLU A 146 -31.69 6.16 11.30
C GLU A 146 -30.81 5.30 10.38
N LYS A 147 -29.48 5.45 10.46
CA LYS A 147 -28.50 4.62 9.75
C LYS A 147 -27.63 3.87 10.74
N GLN A 148 -27.76 2.56 10.73
CA GLN A 148 -26.89 1.64 11.47
C GLN A 148 -26.04 0.85 10.51
N HIS A 149 -24.78 0.65 10.90
CA HIS A 149 -23.84 -0.17 10.15
C HIS A 149 -23.39 -1.32 11.03
N VAL A 150 -23.65 -2.54 10.55
CA VAL A 150 -23.16 -3.76 11.21
C VAL A 150 -21.84 -4.15 10.56
N PHE A 151 -20.86 -4.47 11.38
CA PHE A 151 -19.54 -4.92 10.96
C PHE A 151 -19.28 -6.33 11.48
N ALA A 152 -18.78 -7.20 10.61
CA ALA A 152 -18.24 -8.52 10.96
C ALA A 152 -16.79 -8.35 11.43
N ILE A 153 -16.47 -8.89 12.61
CA ILE A 153 -15.12 -8.91 13.16
C ILE A 153 -14.46 -10.22 12.73
N LEU A 154 -13.53 -10.11 11.78
CA LEU A 154 -12.79 -11.25 11.22
C LEU A 154 -11.32 -11.14 11.58
N GLN A 155 -10.65 -12.28 11.75
CA GLN A 155 -9.23 -12.34 12.10
C GLN A 155 -8.45 -13.06 11.01
N THR A 156 -7.25 -12.56 10.69
CA THR A 156 -6.33 -13.25 9.80
C THR A 156 -5.65 -14.43 10.50
N LEU A 157 -5.01 -15.31 9.74
CA LEU A 157 -4.08 -16.26 10.31
C LEU A 157 -2.79 -15.54 10.75
N PRO A 158 -2.04 -16.11 11.71
CA PRO A 158 -0.76 -15.56 12.12
C PRO A 158 0.20 -15.41 10.94
N GLY A 159 0.73 -14.19 10.78
CA GLY A 159 1.72 -13.84 9.77
C GLY A 159 1.16 -13.48 8.39
N GLU A 160 -0.16 -13.44 8.24
CA GLU A 160 -0.78 -12.93 7.02
C GLU A 160 -0.83 -11.40 6.98
N ASN A 161 -0.65 -10.83 5.80
CA ASN A 161 -0.75 -9.39 5.57
C ASN A 161 -2.05 -9.05 4.81
N PRO A 162 -3.02 -8.34 5.44
CA PRO A 162 -4.21 -7.83 4.77
C PRO A 162 -3.94 -6.88 3.61
N PHE A 163 -2.80 -6.19 3.64
CA PHE A 163 -2.45 -5.13 2.68
C PHE A 163 -1.60 -5.64 1.51
N ASP A 164 -1.06 -6.86 1.59
CA ASP A 164 -0.32 -7.46 0.48
C ASP A 164 -1.26 -7.77 -0.68
N LEU A 165 -1.05 -7.12 -1.83
CA LEU A 165 -1.84 -7.29 -3.05
C LEU A 165 -1.51 -8.59 -3.81
N GLY A 166 -0.65 -9.44 -3.24
CA GLY A 166 -0.25 -10.74 -3.78
C GLY A 166 0.84 -10.65 -4.85
N SER A 167 1.34 -9.45 -5.14
CA SER A 167 2.46 -9.23 -6.06
C SER A 167 3.35 -8.12 -5.54
N PRO A 168 4.66 -8.34 -5.40
CA PRO A 168 5.59 -7.31 -4.96
C PRO A 168 5.56 -6.05 -5.82
N PHE A 169 5.32 -6.20 -7.12
CA PHE A 169 5.22 -5.09 -8.03
C PHE A 169 3.97 -4.24 -7.78
N LYS A 170 2.82 -4.87 -7.52
CA LYS A 170 1.58 -4.13 -7.17
C LYS A 170 1.74 -3.36 -5.87
N ASN A 171 2.36 -3.99 -4.87
CA ASN A 171 2.65 -3.35 -3.59
C ASN A 171 3.59 -2.14 -3.79
N LEU A 172 4.63 -2.31 -4.60
CA LEU A 172 5.54 -1.23 -4.94
C LEU A 172 4.84 -0.08 -5.68
N GLN A 173 3.91 -0.38 -6.58
CA GLN A 173 3.11 0.63 -7.29
C GLN A 173 2.22 1.44 -6.34
N GLN A 174 1.70 0.85 -5.26
CA GLN A 174 0.92 1.58 -4.25
C GLN A 174 1.74 2.70 -3.58
N VAL A 175 3.06 2.51 -3.46
CA VAL A 175 3.97 3.48 -2.85
C VAL A 175 4.55 4.43 -3.90
N LEU A 176 5.22 3.89 -4.93
CA LEU A 176 5.99 4.71 -5.89
C LEU A 176 5.13 5.34 -6.99
N GLY A 177 3.98 4.75 -7.31
CA GLY A 177 3.12 5.17 -8.42
C GLY A 177 3.05 4.15 -9.54
N TYR A 178 2.11 4.38 -10.46
CA TYR A 178 1.84 3.48 -11.59
C TYR A 178 2.76 3.74 -12.79
N SER A 179 3.38 4.91 -12.87
CA SER A 179 4.31 5.28 -13.95
C SER A 179 5.74 5.28 -13.46
N ILE A 180 6.68 4.83 -14.31
CA ILE A 180 8.12 4.84 -13.98
C ILE A 180 8.62 6.27 -13.70
N ILE A 181 8.06 7.27 -14.37
CA ILE A 181 8.39 8.69 -14.13
C ILE A 181 8.12 9.07 -12.66
N ASP A 182 7.02 8.57 -12.09
CA ASP A 182 6.65 8.84 -10.69
C ASP A 182 7.62 8.19 -9.70
N TRP A 183 8.38 7.17 -10.13
CA TRP A 183 9.34 6.47 -9.28
C TRP A 183 10.59 7.32 -9.05
N PHE A 184 10.99 8.11 -10.05
CA PHE A 184 12.17 8.96 -9.99
C PHE A 184 11.85 10.41 -9.64
N LEU A 185 10.68 10.94 -10.03
CA LEU A 185 10.33 12.34 -9.80
C LEU A 185 9.48 12.53 -8.52
N PRO A 186 9.90 13.39 -7.58
CA PRO A 186 9.17 13.69 -6.35
C PRO A 186 8.04 14.72 -6.58
N LEU A 187 7.20 14.53 -7.61
CA LEU A 187 6.17 15.50 -7.99
C LEU A 187 4.75 15.11 -7.56
N ARG A 188 4.51 13.82 -7.31
CA ARG A 188 3.19 13.27 -6.99
C ARG A 188 3.24 12.44 -5.72
N GLN A 189 2.17 12.53 -4.94
CA GLN A 189 1.94 11.72 -3.76
C GLN A 189 1.81 10.22 -4.10
N SER A 190 2.02 9.38 -3.10
CA SER A 190 1.83 7.93 -3.19
C SER A 190 0.35 7.60 -3.47
N PRO A 191 0.02 6.68 -4.40
CA PRO A 191 -1.36 6.26 -4.62
C PRO A 191 -2.08 5.76 -3.36
N CYS A 192 -1.36 5.12 -2.43
CA CYS A 192 -1.92 4.66 -1.16
C CYS A 192 -2.38 5.79 -0.23
N ALA A 193 -1.91 7.02 -0.44
CA ALA A 193 -2.28 8.18 0.37
C ALA A 193 -3.48 8.97 -0.18
N ASP A 194 -3.87 8.75 -1.43
CA ASP A 194 -4.87 9.55 -2.16
C ASP A 194 -6.17 8.77 -2.44
N ARG A 195 -6.43 7.70 -1.67
CA ARG A 195 -7.61 6.85 -1.88
C ARG A 195 -8.87 7.51 -1.33
N THR A 196 -9.79 7.81 -2.23
CA THR A 196 -11.11 8.43 -1.93
C THR A 196 -12.28 7.45 -1.92
N THR A 197 -12.04 6.16 -2.21
CA THR A 197 -13.09 5.14 -2.23
C THR A 197 -13.59 4.84 -0.81
N GLY A 198 -14.90 4.96 -0.56
CA GLY A 198 -15.50 4.87 0.77
C GLY A 198 -15.49 3.50 1.46
N ASP A 199 -14.91 2.46 0.84
CA ASP A 199 -14.91 1.10 1.39
C ASP A 199 -13.77 0.85 2.39
N SER A 200 -12.60 1.44 2.15
CA SER A 200 -11.40 1.29 2.98
C SER A 200 -10.36 2.36 2.64
N PHE A 201 -9.59 2.78 3.65
CA PHE A 201 -8.48 3.72 3.50
C PHE A 201 -7.35 3.19 2.61
N TYR A 202 -7.10 1.87 2.63
CA TYR A 202 -6.05 1.23 1.83
C TYR A 202 -6.65 0.14 0.93
N GLU A 203 -5.94 -0.19 -0.14
CA GLU A 203 -6.27 -1.36 -0.96
C GLU A 203 -6.03 -2.64 -0.16
N LEU A 204 -7.00 -3.55 -0.22
CA LEU A 204 -7.00 -4.78 0.56
C LEU A 204 -6.70 -5.97 -0.34
N GLY A 205 -5.84 -6.84 0.15
CA GLY A 205 -5.30 -7.97 -0.58
C GLY A 205 -6.19 -9.21 -0.64
N PRO A 206 -5.65 -10.30 -1.20
CA PRO A 206 -6.34 -11.59 -1.31
C PRO A 206 -6.77 -12.18 0.04
N VAL A 207 -6.02 -11.91 1.11
CA VAL A 207 -6.35 -12.35 2.48
C VAL A 207 -7.72 -11.85 2.91
N VAL A 208 -8.00 -10.57 2.70
CA VAL A 208 -9.32 -9.99 3.03
C VAL A 208 -10.40 -10.56 2.14
N SER A 209 -10.10 -10.78 0.86
CA SER A 209 -11.04 -11.41 -0.07
C SER A 209 -11.41 -12.84 0.36
N ARG A 210 -10.43 -13.61 0.88
CA ARG A 210 -10.67 -14.94 1.46
C ARG A 210 -11.53 -14.86 2.71
N LEU A 211 -11.21 -13.97 3.66
CA LEU A 211 -12.00 -13.78 4.88
C LEU A 211 -13.45 -13.39 4.58
N LYS A 212 -13.67 -12.49 3.61
CA LYS A 212 -15.01 -12.12 3.13
C LYS A 212 -15.75 -13.33 2.56
N LYS A 213 -15.08 -14.18 1.78
CA LYS A 213 -15.66 -15.39 1.21
C LYS A 213 -16.03 -16.43 2.27
N GLU A 214 -15.14 -16.68 3.23
CA GLU A 214 -15.35 -17.61 4.34
C GLU A 214 -16.50 -17.16 5.25
N ALA A 215 -16.65 -15.86 5.45
CA ALA A 215 -17.77 -15.26 6.18
C ALA A 215 -19.06 -15.10 5.34
N GLY A 216 -19.05 -15.46 4.05
CA GLY A 216 -20.21 -15.31 3.16
C GLY A 216 -20.58 -13.86 2.82
N LEU A 217 -19.66 -12.91 2.97
CA LEU A 217 -19.87 -11.46 2.79
C LEU A 217 -19.72 -10.97 1.34
N ASN A 218 -19.49 -11.85 0.37
CA ASN A 218 -19.15 -11.47 -1.01
C ASN A 218 -20.20 -10.54 -1.65
N PRO A 219 -19.79 -9.39 -2.24
CA PRO A 219 -20.67 -8.58 -3.07
C PRO A 219 -21.14 -9.39 -4.31
N PRO A 220 -22.27 -9.04 -4.95
CA PRO A 220 -22.58 -9.60 -6.26
C PRO A 220 -21.42 -9.30 -7.22
N PRO A 221 -21.20 -10.12 -8.26
CA PRO A 221 -20.26 -9.76 -9.31
C PRO A 221 -20.72 -8.42 -9.89
N GLU A 222 -19.98 -7.34 -9.62
CA GLU A 222 -20.11 -6.11 -10.38
C GLU A 222 -19.90 -6.50 -11.84
N SER A 223 -20.90 -6.22 -12.65
CA SER A 223 -20.78 -6.21 -14.10
C SER A 223 -19.58 -5.34 -14.43
N GLN A 224 -18.45 -5.96 -14.77
CA GLN A 224 -17.49 -5.35 -15.65
C GLN A 224 -18.31 -4.74 -16.79
N PRO A 225 -18.09 -3.47 -17.19
CA PRO A 225 -18.61 -3.02 -18.46
C PRO A 225 -17.96 -3.94 -19.49
N THR A 226 -18.72 -4.95 -19.92
CA THR A 226 -18.34 -5.83 -21.00
C THR A 226 -18.06 -4.91 -22.17
N THR A 227 -16.80 -4.87 -22.59
CA THR A 227 -16.38 -4.44 -23.90
C THR A 227 -16.96 -5.41 -24.95
N GLN A 228 -18.29 -5.48 -25.03
CA GLN A 228 -19.02 -6.20 -26.08
C GLN A 228 -19.19 -5.35 -27.34
N ASN A 229 -18.76 -4.08 -27.34
CA ASN A 229 -18.93 -3.19 -28.49
C ASN A 229 -17.75 -3.17 -29.49
N ASP A 230 -16.63 -3.86 -29.23
CA ASP A 230 -15.51 -3.89 -30.18
C ASP A 230 -15.51 -5.09 -31.14
N THR A 231 -16.17 -6.19 -30.77
CA THR A 231 -16.29 -7.37 -31.63
C THR A 231 -17.32 -7.16 -32.75
N GLU A 232 -18.41 -6.43 -32.49
CA GLU A 232 -19.40 -6.07 -33.52
C GLU A 232 -18.87 -5.05 -34.53
N ARG A 233 -18.05 -4.07 -34.09
CA ARG A 233 -17.42 -3.10 -35.00
C ARG A 233 -16.42 -3.76 -35.95
N LYS A 234 -15.65 -4.75 -35.49
CA LYS A 234 -14.74 -5.53 -36.36
C LYS A 234 -15.50 -6.42 -37.36
N HIS A 235 -16.62 -7.01 -36.98
CA HIS A 235 -17.42 -7.84 -37.89
C HIS A 235 -18.16 -7.01 -38.95
N LYS A 236 -18.68 -5.82 -38.60
CA LYS A 236 -19.28 -4.90 -39.59
C LYS A 236 -18.26 -4.32 -40.57
N ARG A 237 -17.04 -3.98 -40.11
CA ARG A 237 -15.99 -3.46 -41.00
C ARG A 237 -15.51 -4.49 -42.01
N ARG A 238 -15.35 -5.76 -41.60
CA ARG A 238 -14.98 -6.87 -42.51
C ARG A 238 -16.05 -7.18 -43.56
N ARG A 239 -17.34 -7.11 -43.21
CA ARG A 239 -18.44 -7.31 -44.18
C ARG A 239 -18.55 -6.16 -45.20
N SER A 240 -18.25 -4.91 -44.81
CA SER A 240 -18.24 -3.78 -45.75
C SER A 240 -17.07 -3.81 -46.76
N SER A 241 -15.92 -4.35 -46.35
CA SER A 241 -14.74 -4.48 -47.21
C SER A 241 -14.88 -5.58 -48.26
N HIS A 242 -15.60 -6.66 -47.97
CA HIS A 242 -15.80 -7.75 -48.93
C HIS A 242 -16.87 -7.43 -50.00
N ARG A 243 -17.80 -6.52 -49.72
CA ARG A 243 -18.86 -6.14 -50.66
C ARG A 243 -18.43 -5.09 -51.69
N ARG A 244 -17.24 -4.48 -51.52
CA ARG A 244 -16.70 -3.44 -52.41
C ARG A 244 -15.64 -3.95 -53.41
N SER A 245 -15.42 -5.27 -53.44
CA SER A 245 -14.44 -5.93 -54.31
C SER A 245 -15.09 -6.87 -55.32
N GLN A 246 -16.42 -6.84 -55.46
CA GLN A 246 -17.21 -7.65 -56.41
C GLN A 246 -18.15 -6.80 -57.27
N GLU A 247 -17.91 -5.49 -57.35
CA GLU A 247 -18.43 -4.62 -58.42
C GLU A 247 -17.26 -4.10 -59.24
#